data_AF-A0A5N5XGA0-F1
#
_entry.id   AF-A0A5N5XGA0-F1
#
_cell.length_a   1.000
_cell.length_b   1.000
_cell.length_c   1.000
_cell.angle_alpha   90.00
_cell.angle_beta   90.00
_cell.angle_gamma   90.00
#
_symmetry.space_group_name_H-M   'P 1'
#
loop_
_entity.id
_entity.type
_entity.pdbx_description
1 polymer ?
#
loop_
_entity_poly.entity_id
_entity_poly.type
_entity_poly.pdbx_seq_one_letter_code
_entity_poly.pdbx_strand_id
1 'polypeptide(L)'
;MARLNQLPNELLLLSAQYLHNQRDINAFVQTNKTLYHALHVFLCRFNVQHHQNSALLWAARNGHIGLVARLLDAGANIAVYESPTEIAYDPDNLVDLFKTNPLLAAAQGGHIGTLKAMLSEKKPDQACSPAQLRRVLH
;
A
#
# COMPACT_ATOMS: atom_id res chain seq x y z
N MET A 1 22.66 29.77 -1.24
CA MET A 1 21.66 29.01 -2.02
C MET A 1 21.06 27.95 -1.12
N ALA A 2 19.78 28.05 -0.77
CA ALA A 2 19.10 27.05 0.05
C ALA A 2 18.86 25.78 -0.77
N ARG A 3 19.12 24.60 -0.19
CA ARG A 3 18.85 23.30 -0.83
C ARG A 3 17.58 22.70 -0.24
N LEU A 4 16.79 22.02 -1.07
CA LEU A 4 15.54 21.34 -0.65
C LEU A 4 15.76 20.39 0.53
N ASN A 5 16.88 19.65 0.57
CA ASN A 5 17.20 18.73 1.66
C ASN A 5 17.62 19.42 2.98
N GLN A 6 17.69 20.75 3.02
CA GLN A 6 17.97 21.54 4.21
C GLN A 6 16.71 22.19 4.80
N LEU A 7 15.55 22.02 4.14
CA LEU A 7 14.29 22.54 4.63
C LEU A 7 13.76 21.68 5.80
N PRO A 8 13.05 22.28 6.75
CA PRO A 8 12.27 21.54 7.75
C PRO A 8 11.26 20.59 7.09
N ASN A 9 10.96 19.48 7.76
CA ASN A 9 10.05 18.45 7.27
C ASN A 9 8.65 19.01 6.96
N GLU A 10 8.19 20.02 7.69
CA GLU A 10 6.90 20.69 7.50
C GLU A 10 6.82 21.37 6.13
N LEU A 11 7.89 22.04 5.70
CA LEU A 11 7.94 22.72 4.40
C LEU A 11 8.05 21.71 3.26
N LEU A 12 8.77 20.61 3.48
CA LEU A 12 8.83 19.50 2.53
C LEU A 12 7.45 18.86 2.35
N LEU A 13 6.75 18.58 3.45
CA LEU A 13 5.39 18.04 3.43
C LEU A 13 4.42 19.00 2.74
N LEU A 14 4.49 20.30 3.07
CA LEU A 14 3.65 21.32 2.42
C LEU A 14 3.90 21.36 0.91
N SER A 15 5.15 21.29 0.46
CA SER A 15 5.46 21.23 -0.98
C SER A 15 4.88 19.99 -1.65
N ALA A 16 4.93 18.83 -0.97
CA ALA A 16 4.36 17.59 -1.47
C ALA A 16 2.82 17.62 -1.53
N GLN A 17 2.15 18.36 -0.64
CA GLN A 17 0.69 18.55 -0.65
C GLN A 17 0.17 19.30 -1.88
N TYR A 18 0.99 20.15 -2.50
CA TYR A 18 0.63 20.84 -3.74
C TYR A 18 0.78 19.96 -5.00
N LEU A 19 1.30 18.73 -4.87
CA LEU A 19 1.36 17.77 -5.97
C LEU A 19 0.07 16.95 -5.99
N HIS A 20 -0.69 17.06 -7.09
CA HIS A 20 -2.05 16.47 -7.17
C HIS A 20 -2.09 15.02 -7.66
N ASN A 21 -0.95 14.42 -8.00
CA ASN A 21 -0.92 13.04 -8.49
C ASN A 21 0.22 12.23 -7.86
N GLN A 22 -0.01 10.92 -7.71
CA GLN A 22 0.96 10.03 -7.07
C GLN A 22 2.28 9.93 -7.84
N ARG A 23 2.27 10.13 -9.16
CA ARG A 23 3.47 10.05 -10.00
C ARG A 23 4.45 11.16 -9.66
N ASP A 24 3.98 12.40 -9.55
CA ASP A 24 4.81 13.56 -9.25
C ASP A 24 5.32 13.51 -7.80
N ILE A 25 4.46 13.09 -6.86
CA ILE A 25 4.87 12.85 -5.46
C ILE A 25 5.98 11.80 -5.41
N ASN A 26 5.83 10.69 -6.12
CA ASN A 26 6.83 9.62 -6.18
C ASN A 26 8.14 10.09 -6.82
N ALA A 27 8.07 10.87 -7.90
CA ALA A 27 9.24 11.47 -8.52
C ALA A 27 9.98 12.39 -7.53
N PHE A 28 9.23 13.21 -6.78
CA PHE A 28 9.79 14.09 -5.77
C PHE A 28 10.48 13.33 -4.62
N VAL A 29 9.82 12.30 -4.09
CA VAL A 29 10.34 11.39 -3.06
C VAL A 29 11.65 10.73 -3.48
N GLN A 30 11.78 10.36 -4.76
CA GLN A 30 12.96 9.65 -5.28
C GLN A 30 14.18 10.52 -5.58
N THR A 31 14.05 11.85 -5.56
CA THR A 31 15.16 12.75 -5.91
C THR A 31 16.37 12.65 -4.97
N ASN A 32 16.17 12.39 -3.68
CA ASN A 32 17.25 12.22 -2.69
C ASN A 32 16.80 11.37 -1.50
N LYS A 33 17.74 10.66 -0.86
CA LYS A 33 17.53 9.92 0.38
C LYS A 33 16.83 10.73 1.48
N THR A 34 17.14 12.02 1.65
CA THR A 34 16.51 12.86 2.69
C THR A 34 15.02 13.01 2.43
N LEU A 35 14.66 13.33 1.18
CA LEU A 35 13.28 13.48 0.73
C LEU A 35 12.54 12.14 0.78
N TYR A 36 13.22 11.05 0.43
CA TYR A 36 12.67 9.71 0.58
C TYR A 36 12.25 9.45 2.04
N HIS A 37 13.12 9.66 3.02
CA HIS A 37 12.77 9.40 4.42
C HIS A 37 11.67 10.34 4.93
N ALA A 38 11.68 11.62 4.54
CA ALA A 38 10.69 12.60 4.99
C ALA A 38 9.30 12.38 4.37
N LEU A 39 9.23 12.02 3.08
CA LEU A 39 8.00 12.08 2.30
C LEU A 39 7.44 10.70 1.92
N HIS A 40 8.16 9.61 2.16
CA HIS A 40 7.65 8.28 1.81
C HIS A 40 6.38 7.91 2.60
N VAL A 41 6.25 8.34 3.85
CA VAL A 41 5.00 8.16 4.63
C VAL A 41 3.86 8.97 4.01
N PHE A 42 4.13 10.18 3.53
CA PHE A 42 3.15 11.00 2.81
C PHE A 42 2.69 10.31 1.52
N LEU A 43 3.62 9.78 0.72
CA LEU A 43 3.30 9.01 -0.49
C LEU A 43 2.44 7.77 -0.19
N CYS A 44 2.73 7.06 0.90
CA CYS A 44 1.93 5.90 1.32
C CYS A 44 0.50 6.31 1.68
N ARG A 45 0.33 7.37 2.50
CA ARG A 45 -0.99 7.91 2.87
C ARG A 45 -1.78 8.38 1.65
N PHE A 46 -1.11 9.06 0.72
CA PHE A 46 -1.71 9.51 -0.53
C PHE A 46 -2.24 8.32 -1.36
N ASN A 47 -1.48 7.23 -1.47
CA ASN A 47 -1.95 6.03 -2.18
C ASN A 47 -3.14 5.37 -1.48
N VAL A 48 -3.10 5.26 -0.14
CA VAL A 48 -4.21 4.72 0.67
C VAL A 48 -5.49 5.53 0.43
N GLN A 49 -5.39 6.85 0.39
CA GLN A 49 -6.54 7.76 0.26
C GLN A 49 -7.09 7.86 -1.18
N HIS A 50 -6.21 7.93 -2.19
CA HIS A 50 -6.61 8.28 -3.56
C HIS A 50 -6.53 7.12 -4.55
N HIS A 51 -5.87 6.03 -4.21
CA HIS A 51 -5.59 4.92 -5.13
C HIS A 51 -5.97 3.55 -4.55
N GLN A 52 -7.00 3.54 -3.69
CA GLN A 52 -7.65 2.32 -3.17
C GLN A 52 -6.65 1.28 -2.64
N ASN A 53 -5.62 1.73 -1.92
CA ASN A 53 -4.58 0.86 -1.35
C ASN A 53 -3.78 0.03 -2.37
N SER A 54 -3.83 0.34 -3.67
CA SER A 54 -3.17 -0.44 -4.74
C SER A 54 -1.68 -0.74 -4.48
N ALA A 55 -0.97 0.11 -3.74
CA ALA A 55 0.41 -0.14 -3.33
C ALA A 55 0.56 -1.31 -2.35
N LEU A 56 -0.45 -1.61 -1.53
CA LEU A 56 -0.44 -2.72 -0.56
C LEU A 56 -0.47 -4.06 -1.29
N LEU A 57 -1.37 -4.19 -2.26
CA LEU A 57 -1.42 -5.34 -3.16
C LEU A 57 -0.10 -5.54 -3.89
N TRP A 58 0.46 -4.48 -4.47
CA TRP A 58 1.76 -4.56 -5.14
C TRP A 58 2.88 -4.97 -4.17
N ALA A 59 2.93 -4.40 -2.96
CA ALA A 59 3.93 -4.72 -1.95
C ALA A 59 3.82 -6.18 -1.49
N ALA A 60 2.60 -6.66 -1.27
CA ALA A 60 2.33 -8.03 -0.86
C ALA A 60 2.74 -9.05 -1.94
N ARG A 61 2.37 -8.77 -3.20
CA ARG A 61 2.72 -9.61 -4.37
C ARG A 61 4.22 -9.74 -4.62
N ASN A 62 5.00 -8.72 -4.26
CA ASN A 62 6.46 -8.71 -4.45
C ASN A 62 7.24 -9.02 -3.17
N GLY A 63 6.56 -9.30 -2.05
CA GLY A 63 7.24 -9.64 -0.80
C GLY A 63 7.90 -8.46 -0.08
N HIS A 64 7.47 -7.22 -0.35
CA HIS A 64 8.07 -6.01 0.21
C HIS A 64 7.56 -5.71 1.64
N ILE A 65 8.04 -6.47 2.63
CA ILE A 65 7.62 -6.39 4.04
C ILE A 65 7.70 -4.96 4.60
N GLY A 66 8.81 -4.25 4.36
CA GLY A 66 8.98 -2.90 4.87
C GLY A 66 8.06 -1.86 4.24
N LEU A 67 7.53 -2.12 3.03
CA LEU A 67 6.51 -1.28 2.40
C LEU A 67 5.12 -1.65 2.91
N VAL A 68 4.82 -2.94 3.08
CA VAL A 68 3.59 -3.43 3.70
C VAL A 68 3.40 -2.80 5.08
N ALA A 69 4.40 -2.87 5.96
CA ALA A 69 4.33 -2.27 7.30
C ALA A 69 4.03 -0.77 7.24
N ARG A 70 4.72 -0.02 6.37
CA ARG A 70 4.48 1.42 6.21
C ARG A 70 3.10 1.76 5.66
N LEU A 71 2.55 0.93 4.79
CA LEU A 71 1.20 1.12 4.26
C LEU A 71 0.15 0.85 5.34
N LEU A 72 0.34 -0.19 6.16
CA LEU A 72 -0.52 -0.47 7.32
C LEU A 72 -0.44 0.67 8.35
N ASP A 73 0.76 1.18 8.64
CA ASP A 73 0.95 2.38 9.47
C ASP A 73 0.33 3.65 8.87
N ALA A 74 0.28 3.73 7.54
CA ALA A 74 -0.39 4.81 6.82
C ALA A 74 -1.92 4.67 6.77
N GLY A 75 -2.47 3.56 7.30
CA GLY A 75 -3.90 3.31 7.40
C GLY A 75 -4.49 2.45 6.29
N ALA A 76 -3.66 1.71 5.55
CA ALA A 76 -4.15 0.79 4.53
C ALA A 76 -5.07 -0.28 5.17
N ASN A 77 -6.23 -0.50 4.56
CA ASN A 77 -7.21 -1.48 5.05
C ASN A 77 -7.15 -2.76 4.20
N ILE A 78 -6.87 -3.90 4.85
CA ILE A 78 -6.78 -5.21 4.21
C ILE A 78 -8.18 -5.76 3.87
N ALA A 79 -9.22 -5.42 4.64
CA ALA A 79 -10.57 -5.93 4.45
C ALA A 79 -11.23 -5.45 3.14
N VAL A 80 -10.77 -4.34 2.55
CA VAL A 80 -11.30 -3.80 1.27
C VAL A 80 -11.19 -4.80 0.12
N TYR A 81 -10.27 -5.76 0.22
CA TYR A 81 -10.03 -6.79 -0.80
C TYR A 81 -10.92 -8.05 -0.66
N GLU A 82 -11.96 -8.01 0.19
CA GLU A 82 -12.95 -9.09 0.30
C GLU A 82 -14.00 -9.09 -0.79
N SER A 83 -14.39 -7.91 -1.22
CA SER A 83 -15.45 -7.74 -2.19
C SER A 83 -14.83 -7.57 -3.58
N PRO A 84 -15.17 -8.44 -4.54
CA PRO A 84 -15.19 -8.03 -5.94
C PRO A 84 -16.33 -7.01 -6.09
N THR A 85 -16.20 -5.83 -5.50
CA THR A 85 -17.08 -4.71 -5.84
C THR A 85 -16.68 -4.26 -7.23
N GLU A 86 -17.48 -4.66 -8.21
CA GLU A 86 -17.64 -3.97 -9.50
C GLU A 86 -16.42 -3.89 -10.41
N ILE A 87 -15.55 -4.92 -10.41
CA ILE A 87 -14.89 -5.20 -11.69
C ILE A 87 -16.00 -5.83 -12.53
N ALA A 88 -16.54 -5.05 -13.48
CA ALA A 88 -17.50 -5.52 -14.47
C ALA A 88 -17.11 -6.93 -14.87
N TYR A 89 -17.99 -7.89 -14.60
CA TYR A 89 -17.80 -9.28 -14.95
C TYR A 89 -17.55 -9.35 -16.46
N ASP A 90 -16.28 -9.39 -16.83
CA ASP A 90 -15.81 -9.59 -18.18
C ASP A 90 -15.53 -11.08 -18.31
N PRO A 91 -16.40 -11.85 -19.00
CA PRO A 91 -16.25 -13.29 -19.12
C PRO A 91 -14.96 -13.70 -19.84
N ASP A 92 -14.32 -12.80 -20.60
CA ASP A 92 -13.03 -13.04 -21.25
C ASP A 92 -11.83 -12.67 -20.36
N ASN A 93 -12.07 -11.96 -19.26
CA ASN A 93 -11.07 -11.55 -18.29
C ASN A 93 -11.43 -12.13 -16.93
N LEU A 94 -11.29 -13.45 -16.82
CA LEU A 94 -11.38 -14.20 -15.56
C LEU A 94 -10.51 -13.47 -14.54
N VAL A 95 -11.14 -12.63 -13.70
CA VAL A 95 -10.40 -11.78 -12.78
C VAL A 95 -9.67 -12.73 -11.86
N ASP A 96 -8.37 -12.83 -12.10
CA ASP A 96 -7.45 -13.61 -11.31
C ASP A 96 -7.62 -13.13 -9.86
N LEU A 97 -8.37 -13.89 -9.05
CA LEU A 97 -8.70 -13.54 -7.66
C LEU A 97 -7.43 -13.28 -6.84
N PHE A 98 -6.30 -13.80 -7.31
CA PHE A 98 -4.94 -13.59 -6.84
C PHE A 98 -4.37 -12.20 -7.17
N LYS A 99 -4.80 -11.57 -8.26
CA LYS A 99 -4.43 -10.19 -8.60
C LYS A 99 -5.16 -9.16 -7.74
N THR A 100 -6.29 -9.51 -7.12
CA THR A 100 -7.07 -8.53 -6.36
C THR A 100 -6.90 -8.67 -4.85
N ASN A 101 -6.31 -9.76 -4.35
CA ASN A 101 -6.18 -9.98 -2.92
C ASN A 101 -4.69 -9.97 -2.45
N PRO A 102 -4.26 -9.04 -1.58
CA PRO A 102 -2.88 -8.95 -1.12
C PRO A 102 -2.43 -10.17 -0.30
N LEU A 103 -3.32 -10.78 0.50
CA LEU A 103 -2.98 -11.95 1.30
C LEU A 103 -2.70 -13.17 0.42
N LEU A 104 -3.56 -13.39 -0.58
CA LEU A 104 -3.43 -14.50 -1.52
C LEU A 104 -2.18 -14.31 -2.40
N ALA A 105 -1.91 -13.08 -2.86
CA ALA A 105 -0.71 -12.74 -3.62
C ALA A 105 0.58 -12.99 -2.82
N ALA A 106 0.60 -12.64 -1.53
CA ALA A 106 1.72 -12.93 -0.64
C ALA A 106 1.90 -14.44 -0.40
N ALA A 107 0.80 -15.18 -0.20
CA ALA A 107 0.83 -16.62 0.02
C ALA A 107 1.34 -17.38 -1.21
N GLN A 108 0.82 -17.07 -2.40
CA GLN A 108 1.22 -17.69 -3.66
C GLN A 108 2.69 -17.40 -4.02
N GLY A 109 3.15 -16.18 -3.74
CA GLY A 109 4.55 -15.79 -3.91
C GLY A 109 5.51 -16.38 -2.87
N GLY A 110 5.02 -17.13 -1.88
CA GLY A 110 5.84 -17.67 -0.79
C GLY A 110 6.37 -16.60 0.16
N HIS A 111 5.78 -15.40 0.17
CA HIS A 111 6.21 -14.27 0.97
C HIS A 111 5.66 -14.37 2.41
N ILE A 112 6.13 -15.38 3.14
CA ILE A 112 5.65 -15.70 4.50
C ILE A 112 5.79 -14.49 5.44
N GLY A 113 6.85 -13.69 5.29
CA GLY A 113 7.07 -12.50 6.12
C GLY A 113 6.05 -11.39 5.87
N THR A 114 5.65 -11.13 4.61
CA THR A 114 4.61 -10.13 4.31
C THR A 114 3.25 -10.63 4.76
N LEU A 115 2.97 -11.92 4.53
CA LEU A 115 1.74 -12.56 4.96
C LEU A 115 1.59 -12.48 6.49
N LYS A 116 2.63 -12.84 7.24
CA LYS A 116 2.63 -12.71 8.71
C LYS A 116 2.44 -11.27 9.17
N ALA A 117 3.10 -10.30 8.53
CA ALA A 117 2.93 -8.89 8.88
C ALA A 117 1.47 -8.43 8.72
N MET A 118 0.82 -8.79 7.61
CA MET A 118 -0.59 -8.48 7.37
C MET A 118 -1.53 -9.23 8.34
N LEU A 119 -1.29 -10.51 8.59
CA LEU A 119 -2.09 -11.30 9.54
C LEU A 119 -1.90 -10.87 10.99
N SER A 120 -0.76 -10.29 11.31
CA SER A 120 -0.47 -9.78 12.66
C SER A 120 -1.14 -8.45 12.96
N GLU A 121 -1.79 -7.81 11.98
CA GLU A 121 -2.43 -6.52 12.24
C GLU A 121 -3.68 -6.65 13.10
N LYS A 122 -3.74 -5.83 14.15
CA LYS A 122 -4.77 -5.92 15.21
C LYS A 122 -5.77 -4.77 15.18
N LYS A 123 -5.53 -3.75 14.36
CA LYS A 123 -6.42 -2.60 14.26
C LYS A 123 -7.73 -3.01 13.58
N PRO A 124 -8.90 -2.89 14.23
CA PRO A 124 -10.15 -3.45 13.74
C PRO A 124 -10.57 -2.89 12.37
N ASP A 125 -10.25 -1.63 12.09
CA ASP A 125 -10.59 -0.97 10.81
C ASP A 125 -9.65 -1.32 9.65
N GLN A 126 -8.60 -2.11 9.91
CA GLN A 126 -7.53 -2.45 8.95
C GLN A 126 -7.22 -3.95 8.89
N ALA A 127 -7.64 -4.70 9.90
CA ALA A 127 -7.37 -6.13 10.06
C ALA A 127 -8.09 -6.98 9.02
N CYS A 128 -7.62 -8.21 8.87
CA CYS A 128 -8.24 -9.20 8.00
C CYS A 128 -9.62 -9.61 8.52
N SER A 129 -10.64 -9.73 7.67
CA SER A 129 -11.91 -10.30 8.15
C SER A 129 -11.83 -11.81 8.31
N PRO A 130 -12.74 -12.39 9.11
CA PRO A 130 -12.89 -13.85 9.22
C PRO A 130 -13.04 -14.57 7.86
N ALA A 131 -13.65 -13.92 6.86
CA ALA A 131 -13.79 -14.48 5.51
C ALA A 131 -12.44 -14.61 4.77
N GLN A 132 -11.53 -13.63 4.91
CA GLN A 132 -10.19 -13.68 4.32
C GLN A 132 -9.33 -14.77 4.95
N LEU A 133 -9.39 -14.88 6.29
CA LEU A 133 -8.64 -15.89 7.02
C LEU A 133 -9.00 -17.31 6.58
N ARG A 134 -10.31 -17.59 6.39
CA ARG A 134 -10.77 -18.90 5.90
C ARG A 134 -10.26 -19.23 4.50
N ARG A 135 -10.12 -18.23 3.62
CA ARG A 135 -9.72 -18.42 2.22
C ARG A 135 -8.22 -18.65 2.05
N VAL A 136 -7.41 -18.14 2.98
CA VAL A 136 -5.94 -18.27 2.95
C VAL A 136 -5.47 -19.56 3.64
N LEU A 137 -6.26 -20.10 4.57
CA LEU A 137 -5.91 -21.27 5.39
C LEU A 137 -6.39 -22.62 4.81
N HIS A 138 -6.98 -22.62 3.62
CA HIS A 138 -7.63 -23.79 3.02
C HIS A 138 -6.99 -24.17 1.68
#